data_AF-A0A8R1Y1R3-F1
#
_entry.id   AF-A0A8R1Y1R3-F1
#
_cell.length_a   1.000
_cell.length_b   1.000
_cell.length_c   1.000
_cell.angle_alpha   90.00
_cell.angle_beta   90.00
_cell.angle_gamma   90.00
#
_symmetry.space_group_name_H-M   'P 1'
#
loop_
_entity.id
_entity.type
_entity.pdbx_description
1 polymer ?
#
loop_
_entity_poly.entity_id
_entity_poly.type
_entity_poly.pdbx_seq_one_letter_code
_entity_poly.pdbx_strand_id
1 'polypeptide(L)'
;MNESKVGAILLFDVDGTLTLPRQKMDQAMSDFMMEVHKTMPLAVVSGSDLSKVVEQLGESLEDVLSRFDYVFSENGLVGISKEITFPVQSIKHRLGETRLKKLINFTLREFAEIDLPVKRGNFIELRNGMLNLSPIGRSCTQEERLQFAAYDKEHGVLQKFVKKLEDFTKGWDLNICIGGQISVDVFPYGWDKTYCLQFLNNFHTIHFFGDRTTPEGNDYHLFIDPRTTGYTVKDPEDTMKQVRKLLETL
;
A
#
# COMPACT_ATOMS: atom_id res chain seq x y z
N MET A 1 12.35 -29.09 13.38
CA MET A 1 12.16 -27.77 12.74
C MET A 1 13.49 -27.04 12.87
N ASN A 2 13.99 -26.38 11.80
CA ASN A 2 15.28 -25.67 11.87
C ASN A 2 15.14 -24.46 12.82
N GLU A 3 16.13 -24.18 13.68
CA GLU A 3 16.04 -23.11 14.70
C GLU A 3 15.80 -21.73 14.08
N SER A 4 16.32 -21.50 12.87
CA SER A 4 16.13 -20.29 12.05
C SER A 4 14.66 -19.99 11.70
N LYS A 5 13.78 -21.00 11.63
CA LYS A 5 12.35 -20.84 11.33
C LYS A 5 11.55 -20.38 12.55
N VAL A 6 12.06 -20.63 13.75
CA VAL A 6 11.36 -20.30 15.00
C VAL A 6 11.39 -18.78 15.18
N GLY A 7 10.21 -18.15 15.16
CA GLY A 7 10.08 -16.71 15.30
C GLY A 7 10.30 -15.91 14.02
N ALA A 8 10.30 -16.56 12.85
CA ALA A 8 10.33 -15.88 11.55
C ALA A 8 8.95 -15.87 10.87
N ILE A 9 8.66 -14.83 10.09
CA ILE A 9 7.44 -14.69 9.28
C ILE A 9 7.77 -14.24 7.85
N LEU A 10 6.98 -14.70 6.88
CA LEU A 10 7.05 -14.19 5.51
C LEU A 10 5.91 -13.18 5.28
N LEU A 11 6.28 -11.96 4.87
CA LEU A 11 5.37 -10.85 4.58
C LEU A 11 5.42 -10.55 3.08
N PHE A 12 4.26 -10.40 2.44
CA PHE A 12 4.17 -10.21 0.99
C PHE A 12 3.35 -8.97 0.64
N ASP A 13 3.78 -8.21 -0.36
CA ASP A 13 2.82 -7.42 -1.15
C ASP A 13 1.88 -8.34 -1.94
N VAL A 14 0.76 -7.78 -2.41
CA VAL A 14 -0.26 -8.48 -3.18
C VAL A 14 -0.10 -8.25 -4.68
N ASP A 15 -0.26 -7.01 -5.14
CA ASP A 15 -0.19 -6.66 -6.57
C ASP A 15 1.27 -6.76 -7.05
N GLY A 16 1.51 -7.38 -8.20
CA GLY A 16 2.88 -7.56 -8.73
C GLY A 16 3.74 -8.59 -8.00
N THR A 17 3.32 -9.04 -6.81
CA THR A 17 4.06 -9.97 -5.94
C THR A 17 3.37 -11.32 -5.83
N LEU A 18 2.21 -11.43 -5.18
CA LEU A 18 1.44 -12.68 -5.13
C LEU A 18 0.50 -12.85 -6.33
N THR A 19 0.14 -11.74 -6.96
CA THR A 19 -0.78 -11.69 -8.09
C THR A 19 -0.24 -10.81 -9.19
N LEU A 20 -0.67 -11.03 -10.44
CA LEU A 20 -0.53 -9.99 -11.44
C LEU A 20 -1.36 -8.76 -11.01
N PRO A 21 -0.98 -7.53 -11.38
CA PRO A 21 -1.71 -6.34 -10.96
C PRO A 21 -3.22 -6.43 -11.23
N ARG A 22 -4.03 -6.27 -10.18
CA ARG A 22 -5.50 -6.34 -10.20
C ARG A 22 -6.08 -7.68 -10.65
N GLN A 23 -5.30 -8.76 -10.64
CA GLN A 23 -5.79 -10.10 -10.96
C GLN A 23 -5.96 -10.94 -9.70
N LYS A 24 -6.80 -11.98 -9.80
CA LYS A 24 -6.88 -13.03 -8.78
C LYS A 24 -5.58 -13.83 -8.73
N MET A 25 -5.23 -14.29 -7.54
CA MET A 25 -4.19 -15.29 -7.33
C MET A 25 -4.55 -16.55 -8.11
N ASP A 26 -3.59 -17.06 -8.89
CA ASP A 26 -3.80 -18.31 -9.60
C ASP A 26 -3.66 -19.53 -8.66
N GLN A 27 -4.10 -20.68 -9.15
CA GLN A 27 -4.09 -21.92 -8.37
C GLN A 27 -2.66 -22.34 -7.99
N ALA A 28 -1.67 -22.10 -8.86
CA ALA A 28 -0.29 -22.52 -8.64
C ALA A 28 0.34 -21.74 -7.47
N MET A 29 0.13 -20.43 -7.42
CA MET A 29 0.54 -19.59 -6.30
C MET A 29 -0.24 -19.95 -5.04
N SER A 30 -1.56 -20.17 -5.13
CA SER A 30 -2.38 -20.60 -3.99
C SER A 30 -1.83 -21.88 -3.35
N ASP A 31 -1.61 -22.93 -4.15
CA ASP A 31 -1.10 -24.21 -3.67
C ASP A 31 0.31 -24.06 -3.08
N PHE A 32 1.15 -23.24 -3.71
CA PHE A 32 2.48 -22.94 -3.20
C PHE A 32 2.43 -22.26 -1.83
N MET A 33 1.63 -21.21 -1.67
CA MET A 33 1.48 -20.50 -0.39
C MET A 33 0.97 -21.44 0.70
N MET A 34 0.01 -22.31 0.40
CA MET A 34 -0.49 -23.29 1.37
C MET A 34 0.57 -24.32 1.79
N GLU A 35 1.46 -24.72 0.88
CA GLU A 35 2.58 -25.59 1.23
C GLU A 35 3.59 -24.86 2.14
N VAL A 36 3.90 -23.60 1.85
CA VAL A 36 4.79 -22.78 2.68
C VAL A 36 4.18 -22.56 4.08
N HIS A 37 2.87 -22.30 4.16
CA HIS A 37 2.14 -22.03 5.40
C HIS A 37 2.27 -23.16 6.44
N LYS A 38 2.45 -24.40 5.99
CA LYS A 38 2.69 -25.56 6.88
C LYS A 38 3.97 -25.43 7.71
N THR A 39 4.92 -24.60 7.27
CA THR A 39 6.25 -24.48 7.88
C THR A 39 6.56 -23.08 8.39
N MET A 40 5.86 -22.06 7.90
CA MET A 40 6.13 -20.66 8.19
C MET A 40 4.81 -19.88 8.28
N PRO A 41 4.65 -18.97 9.25
CA PRO A 41 3.51 -18.06 9.26
C PRO A 41 3.58 -17.10 8.07
N LEU A 42 2.42 -16.72 7.57
CA LEU A 42 2.29 -15.88 6.38
C LEU A 42 1.53 -14.58 6.69
N ALA A 43 2.00 -13.48 6.14
CA ALA A 43 1.34 -12.19 6.20
C ALA A 43 1.26 -11.54 4.82
N VAL A 44 0.21 -10.76 4.57
CA VAL A 44 0.10 -9.91 3.38
C VAL A 44 -0.09 -8.46 3.78
N VAL A 45 0.48 -7.53 3.00
CA VAL A 45 0.30 -6.09 3.16
C VAL A 45 0.05 -5.41 1.81
N SER A 46 -1.13 -4.81 1.65
CA SER A 46 -1.53 -4.09 0.44
C SER A 46 -1.91 -2.65 0.73
N GLY A 47 -1.70 -1.77 -0.25
CA GLY A 47 -2.26 -0.42 -0.24
C GLY A 47 -3.73 -0.34 -0.64
N SER A 48 -4.30 -1.42 -1.16
CA SER A 48 -5.72 -1.52 -1.51
C SER A 48 -6.61 -1.69 -0.28
N ASP A 49 -7.91 -1.42 -0.43
CA ASP A 49 -8.92 -1.74 0.58
C ASP A 49 -9.06 -3.26 0.79
N LEU A 50 -9.60 -3.65 1.94
CA LEU A 50 -9.75 -5.06 2.32
C LEU A 50 -10.58 -5.85 1.29
N SER A 51 -11.63 -5.27 0.71
CA SER A 51 -12.45 -5.94 -0.30
C SER A 51 -11.64 -6.38 -1.52
N LYS A 52 -10.74 -5.52 -2.01
CA LYS A 52 -9.84 -5.86 -3.13
C LYS A 52 -8.81 -6.91 -2.75
N VAL A 53 -8.25 -6.82 -1.54
CA VAL A 53 -7.34 -7.85 -1.04
C VAL A 53 -8.05 -9.20 -0.99
N VAL A 54 -9.29 -9.24 -0.51
CA VAL A 54 -10.10 -10.46 -0.50
C VAL A 54 -10.38 -10.97 -1.91
N GLU A 55 -10.83 -10.09 -2.81
CA GLU A 55 -11.10 -10.44 -4.22
C GLU A 55 -9.88 -11.08 -4.89
N GLN A 56 -8.68 -10.59 -4.59
CA GLN A 56 -7.43 -11.10 -5.20
C GLN A 56 -6.93 -12.39 -4.55
N LEU A 57 -7.07 -12.55 -3.24
CA LEU A 57 -6.41 -13.63 -2.50
C LEU A 57 -7.31 -14.82 -2.17
N GLY A 58 -8.63 -14.70 -2.34
CA GLY A 58 -9.57 -15.78 -2.03
C GLY A 58 -11.01 -15.48 -2.45
N GLU A 59 -11.92 -16.34 -2.00
CA GLU A 59 -13.36 -16.21 -2.32
C GLU A 59 -14.15 -15.49 -1.22
N SER A 60 -13.59 -15.39 -0.01
CA SER A 60 -14.18 -14.69 1.13
C SER A 60 -13.08 -14.25 2.10
N LEU A 61 -13.42 -13.37 3.05
CA LEU A 61 -12.49 -12.98 4.11
C LEU A 61 -12.06 -14.19 4.96
N GLU A 62 -12.98 -15.12 5.23
CA GLU A 62 -12.69 -16.36 5.97
C GLU A 62 -11.70 -17.24 5.20
N ASP A 63 -11.86 -17.38 3.88
CA ASP A 63 -10.93 -18.12 3.02
C ASP A 63 -9.52 -17.49 3.07
N VAL A 64 -9.40 -16.17 2.94
CA VAL A 64 -8.10 -15.48 3.02
C VAL A 64 -7.46 -15.63 4.40
N LEU A 65 -8.23 -15.49 5.48
CA LEU A 65 -7.72 -15.67 6.86
C LEU A 65 -7.35 -17.12 7.18
N SER A 66 -7.84 -18.09 6.43
CA SER A 66 -7.40 -19.48 6.53
C SER A 66 -6.03 -19.74 5.89
N ARG A 67 -5.61 -18.86 4.97
CA ARG A 67 -4.36 -18.95 4.18
C ARG A 67 -3.23 -18.08 4.72
N PHE A 68 -3.60 -16.97 5.37
CA PHE A 68 -2.65 -15.97 5.88
C PHE A 68 -2.95 -15.67 7.35
N ASP A 69 -1.93 -15.79 8.20
CA ASP A 69 -2.03 -15.49 9.63
C ASP A 69 -2.29 -14.00 9.90
N TYR A 70 -1.83 -13.12 9.01
CA TYR A 70 -2.04 -11.67 9.09
C TYR A 70 -2.41 -11.09 7.72
N VAL A 71 -3.50 -10.33 7.68
CA VAL A 71 -3.97 -9.63 6.48
C VAL A 71 -4.02 -8.14 6.76
N PHE A 72 -3.12 -7.40 6.11
CA PHE A 72 -2.99 -5.95 6.22
C PHE A 72 -3.44 -5.28 4.91
N SER A 73 -4.42 -4.39 5.02
CA SER A 73 -4.95 -3.57 3.92
C SER A 73 -4.82 -2.09 4.28
N GLU A 74 -5.02 -1.20 3.31
CA GLU A 74 -4.82 0.25 3.48
C GLU A 74 -3.44 0.58 4.09
N ASN A 75 -2.37 -0.02 3.55
CA ASN A 75 -0.99 0.08 4.06
C ASN A 75 -0.80 -0.45 5.49
N GLY A 76 -1.69 -1.33 5.94
CA GLY A 76 -1.68 -1.93 7.28
C GLY A 76 -2.45 -1.16 8.34
N LEU A 77 -3.10 -0.06 7.99
CA LEU A 77 -3.99 0.68 8.90
C LEU A 77 -5.27 -0.09 9.21
N VAL A 78 -5.62 -1.06 8.37
CA VAL A 78 -6.63 -2.08 8.64
C VAL A 78 -5.92 -3.42 8.63
N GLY A 79 -5.90 -4.10 9.77
CA GLY A 79 -5.22 -5.39 9.91
C GLY A 79 -6.09 -6.40 10.65
N ILE A 80 -6.04 -7.65 10.20
CA ILE A 80 -6.78 -8.77 10.80
C ILE A 80 -5.82 -9.93 10.97
N SER A 81 -5.84 -10.57 12.13
CA SER A 81 -5.13 -11.82 12.39
C SER A 81 -6.06 -12.78 13.11
N LYS A 82 -6.35 -13.92 12.49
CA LYS A 82 -7.37 -14.87 12.96
C LYS A 82 -8.70 -14.14 13.17
N GLU A 83 -9.27 -14.21 14.37
CA GLU A 83 -10.51 -13.51 14.74
C GLU A 83 -10.29 -12.11 15.32
N ILE A 84 -9.04 -11.62 15.37
CA ILE A 84 -8.69 -10.34 15.97
C ILE A 84 -8.53 -9.28 14.87
N THR A 85 -9.39 -8.28 14.88
CA THR A 85 -9.20 -7.05 14.10
C THR A 85 -8.40 -6.04 14.91
N PHE A 86 -7.31 -5.53 14.35
CA PHE A 86 -6.50 -4.48 14.97
C PHE A 86 -7.20 -3.12 14.90
N PRO A 87 -6.89 -2.17 15.81
CA PRO A 87 -7.52 -0.85 15.82
C PRO A 87 -7.27 -0.08 14.52
N VAL A 88 -8.35 0.29 13.84
CA VAL A 88 -8.30 1.12 12.63
C VAL A 88 -7.90 2.55 12.99
N GLN A 89 -6.95 3.11 12.23
CA GLN A 89 -6.54 4.50 12.39
C GLN A 89 -7.40 5.47 11.58
N SER A 90 -7.48 6.72 12.05
CA SER A 90 -8.21 7.77 11.36
C SER A 90 -7.37 9.02 11.19
N ILE A 91 -7.12 9.43 9.94
CA ILE A 91 -6.43 10.67 9.60
C ILE A 91 -7.17 11.89 10.15
N LYS A 92 -8.51 11.80 10.27
CA LYS A 92 -9.35 12.84 10.89
C LYS A 92 -8.97 13.05 12.35
N HIS A 93 -8.80 11.95 13.09
CA HIS A 93 -8.37 12.01 14.49
C HIS A 93 -6.90 12.45 14.59
N ARG A 94 -6.01 11.93 13.73
CA ARG A 94 -4.58 12.25 13.76
C ARG A 94 -4.28 13.71 13.45
N LEU A 95 -4.94 14.31 12.46
CA LEU A 95 -4.77 15.72 12.10
C LEU A 95 -5.62 16.68 12.94
N GLY A 96 -6.81 16.23 13.35
CA GLY A 96 -7.86 17.07 13.89
C GLY A 96 -8.53 17.95 12.84
N GLU A 97 -9.78 18.33 13.10
CA GLU A 97 -10.63 19.11 12.18
C GLU A 97 -10.01 20.45 11.76
N THR A 98 -9.23 21.09 12.63
CA THR A 98 -8.58 22.37 12.30
C THR A 98 -7.56 22.24 11.18
N ARG A 99 -6.67 21.24 11.24
CA ARG A 99 -5.66 20.99 10.20
C ARG A 99 -6.30 20.42 8.95
N LEU A 100 -7.24 19.49 9.11
CA LEU A 100 -7.95 18.87 7.99
C LEU A 100 -8.70 19.91 7.14
N LYS A 101 -9.47 20.82 7.76
CA LYS A 101 -10.14 21.92 7.04
C LYS A 101 -9.15 22.84 6.31
N LYS A 102 -8.01 23.15 6.94
CA LYS A 102 -6.97 23.99 6.33
C LYS A 102 -6.38 23.32 5.08
N LEU A 103 -6.08 22.02 5.16
CA LEU A 103 -5.59 21.23 4.04
C LEU A 103 -6.61 21.17 2.90
N ILE A 104 -7.87 20.83 3.20
CA ILE A 104 -8.94 20.78 2.19
C ILE A 104 -9.13 22.14 1.50
N ASN A 105 -9.21 23.24 2.27
CA ASN A 105 -9.35 24.58 1.71
C ASN A 105 -8.15 24.98 0.84
N PHE A 106 -6.94 24.60 1.24
CA PHE A 106 -5.75 24.83 0.43
C PHE A 106 -5.82 24.07 -0.90
N THR A 107 -6.10 22.77 -0.85
CA THR A 107 -6.23 21.93 -2.05
C THR A 107 -7.30 22.43 -3.00
N LEU A 108 -8.49 22.79 -2.51
CA LEU A 108 -9.57 23.29 -3.36
C LEU A 108 -9.21 24.61 -4.06
N ARG A 109 -8.48 25.52 -3.38
CA ARG A 109 -7.97 26.74 -4.01
C ARG A 109 -6.95 26.44 -5.09
N GLU A 110 -5.98 25.57 -4.81
CA GLU A 110 -5.00 25.16 -5.81
C GLU A 110 -5.66 24.52 -7.04
N PHE A 111 -6.64 23.64 -6.83
CA PHE A 111 -7.34 22.96 -7.94
C PHE A 111 -8.28 23.89 -8.73
N ALA A 112 -8.75 24.98 -8.13
CA ALA A 112 -9.47 26.01 -8.85
C ALA A 112 -8.57 26.71 -9.88
N GLU A 113 -7.30 26.96 -9.53
CA GLU A 113 -6.33 27.69 -10.35
C GLU A 113 -5.57 26.83 -11.36
N ILE A 114 -5.39 25.53 -11.10
CA ILE A 114 -4.73 24.63 -12.08
C ILE A 114 -5.61 24.49 -13.31
N ASP A 115 -5.14 25.02 -14.45
CA ASP A 115 -5.79 24.81 -15.74
C ASP A 115 -5.49 23.39 -16.27
N LEU A 116 -6.53 22.69 -16.71
CA LEU A 116 -6.46 21.32 -17.21
C LEU A 116 -7.42 21.17 -18.39
N PRO A 117 -7.10 20.30 -19.38
CA PRO A 117 -8.02 20.03 -20.49
C PRO A 117 -9.42 19.62 -20.02
N VAL A 118 -9.48 18.86 -18.92
CA VAL A 118 -10.73 18.39 -18.32
C VAL A 118 -10.62 18.32 -16.80
N LYS A 119 -11.75 18.55 -16.13
CA LYS A 119 -11.99 18.26 -14.71
C LYS A 119 -13.25 17.40 -14.59
N ARG A 120 -13.19 16.34 -13.81
CA ARG A 120 -14.22 15.31 -13.59
C ARG A 120 -14.29 15.07 -12.10
N GLY A 121 -15.40 15.43 -11.44
CA GLY A 121 -15.48 15.61 -9.97
C GLY A 121 -14.96 14.46 -9.08
N ASN A 122 -15.11 14.64 -7.76
CA ASN A 122 -14.39 13.88 -6.73
C ASN A 122 -12.87 14.18 -6.74
N PHE A 123 -12.51 15.41 -6.38
CA PHE A 123 -11.13 15.89 -6.35
C PHE A 123 -10.39 15.56 -5.05
N ILE A 124 -11.12 15.36 -3.95
CA ILE A 124 -10.58 15.07 -2.63
C ILE A 124 -11.34 13.87 -2.10
N GLU A 125 -10.64 12.74 -1.96
CA GLU A 125 -11.17 11.51 -1.39
C GLU A 125 -10.53 11.29 -0.02
N LEU A 126 -11.35 11.31 1.03
CA LEU A 126 -10.91 11.07 2.40
C LEU A 126 -11.01 9.58 2.72
N ARG A 127 -9.86 8.94 2.92
CA ARG A 127 -9.73 7.54 3.35
C ARG A 127 -9.41 7.47 4.85
N ASN A 128 -9.41 6.27 5.43
CA ASN A 128 -9.08 6.10 6.85
C ASN A 128 -7.67 6.64 7.15
N GLY A 129 -6.70 6.28 6.30
CA GLY A 129 -5.30 6.63 6.47
C GLY A 129 -4.80 7.90 5.80
N MET A 130 -5.51 8.38 4.78
CA MET A 130 -4.94 9.33 3.83
C MET A 130 -6.00 10.22 3.21
N LEU A 131 -5.57 11.35 2.66
CA LEU A 131 -6.33 12.09 1.66
C LEU A 131 -5.70 11.78 0.29
N ASN A 132 -6.52 11.30 -0.64
CA ASN A 132 -6.15 11.20 -2.04
C ASN A 132 -6.66 12.45 -2.77
N LEU A 133 -5.75 13.22 -3.36
CA LEU A 133 -6.02 14.52 -3.97
C LEU A 133 -5.77 14.43 -5.47
N SER A 134 -6.81 14.58 -6.30
CA SER A 134 -6.71 14.46 -7.76
C SER A 134 -7.14 15.74 -8.46
N PRO A 135 -6.24 16.48 -9.15
CA PRO A 135 -6.58 17.71 -9.87
C PRO A 135 -7.59 17.52 -11.00
N ILE A 136 -7.44 16.44 -11.79
CA ILE A 136 -8.47 16.04 -12.77
C ILE A 136 -9.74 15.56 -12.07
N GLY A 137 -9.60 14.93 -10.89
CA GLY A 137 -10.67 14.32 -10.11
C GLY A 137 -10.99 12.89 -10.56
N ARG A 138 -11.50 12.08 -9.63
CA ARG A 138 -11.56 10.61 -9.74
C ARG A 138 -12.73 10.09 -10.56
N SER A 139 -13.68 10.93 -10.95
CA SER A 139 -14.82 10.55 -11.80
C SER A 139 -14.47 10.52 -13.29
N CYS A 140 -13.17 10.56 -13.64
CA CYS A 140 -12.69 10.51 -15.01
C CYS A 140 -12.76 9.08 -15.60
N THR A 141 -12.90 9.00 -16.92
CA THR A 141 -12.78 7.71 -17.64
C THR A 141 -11.33 7.23 -17.67
N GLN A 142 -11.12 5.98 -18.10
CA GLN A 142 -9.76 5.45 -18.30
C GLN A 142 -9.01 6.22 -19.40
N GLU A 143 -9.71 6.66 -20.46
CA GLU A 143 -9.12 7.49 -21.52
C GLU A 143 -8.65 8.84 -20.97
N GLU A 144 -9.50 9.52 -20.20
CA GLU A 144 -9.18 10.81 -19.58
C GLU A 144 -8.05 10.69 -18.55
N ARG A 145 -7.99 9.57 -17.82
CA ARG A 145 -6.87 9.24 -16.92
C ARG A 145 -5.54 9.17 -17.68
N LEU A 146 -5.52 8.51 -18.84
CA LEU A 146 -4.33 8.39 -19.67
C LEU A 146 -3.94 9.74 -20.30
N GLN A 147 -4.92 10.53 -20.74
CA GLN A 147 -4.71 11.88 -21.23
C GLN A 147 -4.11 12.78 -20.15
N PHE A 148 -4.62 12.73 -18.91
CA PHE A 148 -4.03 13.45 -17.78
C PHE A 148 -2.62 12.98 -17.48
N ALA A 149 -2.36 11.67 -17.48
CA ALA A 149 -1.02 11.15 -17.23
C ALA A 149 -0.01 11.64 -18.28
N ALA A 150 -0.41 11.70 -19.55
CA ALA A 150 0.41 12.28 -20.62
C ALA A 150 0.61 13.79 -20.42
N TYR A 151 -0.45 14.52 -20.09
CA TYR A 151 -0.39 15.95 -19.81
C TYR A 151 0.50 16.28 -18.60
N ASP A 152 0.40 15.51 -17.51
CA ASP A 152 1.22 15.64 -16.31
C ASP A 152 2.68 15.34 -16.59
N LYS A 153 2.98 14.35 -17.43
CA LYS A 153 4.35 14.05 -17.86
C LYS A 153 5.00 15.24 -18.59
N GLU A 154 4.24 15.98 -19.37
CA GLU A 154 4.71 17.17 -20.10
C GLU A 154 4.80 18.42 -19.20
N HIS A 155 3.82 18.62 -18.30
CA HIS A 155 3.65 19.87 -17.56
C HIS A 155 4.07 19.81 -16.09
N GLY A 156 4.30 18.62 -15.53
CA GLY A 156 4.66 18.37 -14.13
C GLY A 156 3.64 18.89 -13.11
N VAL A 157 2.34 18.73 -13.39
CA VAL A 157 1.25 19.27 -12.57
C VAL A 157 1.29 18.69 -11.16
N LEU A 158 1.38 17.37 -11.03
CA LEU A 158 1.41 16.67 -9.74
C LEU A 158 2.66 17.03 -8.96
N GLN A 159 3.84 17.04 -9.60
CA GLN A 159 5.09 17.40 -8.92
C GLN A 159 5.08 18.85 -8.39
N LYS A 160 4.54 19.79 -9.18
CA LYS A 160 4.36 21.18 -8.74
C LYS A 160 3.39 21.26 -7.56
N PHE A 161 2.31 20.47 -7.59
CA PHE A 161 1.33 20.43 -6.51
C PHE A 161 1.89 19.77 -5.23
N VAL A 162 2.67 18.70 -5.35
CA VAL A 162 3.41 18.09 -4.22
C VAL A 162 4.26 19.13 -3.51
N LYS A 163 5.08 19.88 -4.25
CA LYS A 163 5.93 20.92 -3.65
C LYS A 163 5.13 21.98 -2.88
N LYS A 164 4.01 22.44 -3.46
CA LYS A 164 3.11 23.39 -2.80
C LYS A 164 2.48 22.83 -1.52
N LEU A 165 2.12 21.54 -1.52
CA LEU A 165 1.61 20.85 -0.34
C LEU A 165 2.70 20.73 0.73
N GLU A 166 3.91 20.33 0.37
CA GLU A 166 5.04 20.19 1.30
C GLU A 166 5.34 21.51 2.03
N ASP A 167 5.38 22.60 1.27
CA ASP A 167 5.56 23.95 1.83
C ASP A 167 4.39 24.34 2.77
N PHE A 168 3.15 24.05 2.38
CA PHE A 168 1.96 24.37 3.16
C PHE A 168 1.84 23.55 4.46
N THR A 169 2.20 22.26 4.41
CA THR A 169 2.09 21.33 5.55
C THR A 169 3.40 21.18 6.32
N LYS A 170 4.36 22.10 6.12
CA LYS A 170 5.64 22.08 6.82
C LYS A 170 5.44 21.96 8.34
N GLY A 171 6.07 20.94 8.93
CA GLY A 171 5.97 20.66 10.38
C GLY A 171 4.65 19.99 10.83
N TRP A 172 3.86 19.41 9.92
CA TRP A 172 2.65 18.67 10.26
C TRP A 172 2.85 17.15 10.37
N ASP A 173 4.08 16.68 10.14
CA ASP A 173 4.44 15.25 10.11
C ASP A 173 3.63 14.44 9.09
N LEU A 174 3.57 14.94 7.85
CA LEU A 174 2.90 14.29 6.73
C LEU A 174 3.88 13.89 5.63
N ASN A 175 3.69 12.69 5.09
CA ASN A 175 4.18 12.26 3.80
C ASN A 175 3.25 12.77 2.69
N ILE A 176 3.86 13.21 1.60
CA ILE A 176 3.17 13.66 0.39
C ILE A 176 3.87 12.99 -0.79
N CYS A 177 3.15 12.15 -1.53
CA CYS A 177 3.72 11.46 -2.67
C CYS A 177 2.73 11.38 -3.83
N ILE A 178 3.25 11.18 -5.04
CA ILE A 178 2.40 10.96 -6.22
C ILE A 178 1.76 9.58 -6.08
N GLY A 179 0.43 9.57 -6.00
CA GLY A 179 -0.41 8.38 -5.93
C GLY A 179 -0.92 7.98 -7.31
N GLY A 180 -0.36 6.90 -7.87
CA GLY A 180 -0.74 6.40 -9.19
C GLY A 180 -0.51 7.41 -10.32
N GLN A 181 -1.46 7.54 -11.25
CA GLN A 181 -1.31 8.36 -12.46
C GLN A 181 -1.91 9.78 -12.37
N ILE A 182 -2.78 10.04 -11.39
CA ILE A 182 -3.65 11.24 -11.41
C ILE A 182 -3.79 11.96 -10.07
N SER A 183 -3.10 11.48 -9.04
CA SER A 183 -3.35 11.95 -7.67
C SER A 183 -2.08 12.11 -6.88
N VAL A 184 -2.20 12.85 -5.78
CA VAL A 184 -1.21 12.98 -4.71
C VAL A 184 -1.85 12.42 -3.45
N ASP A 185 -1.15 11.51 -2.78
CA ASP A 185 -1.55 10.95 -1.50
C ASP A 185 -0.89 11.75 -0.37
N VAL A 186 -1.71 12.14 0.62
CA VAL A 186 -1.28 12.86 1.82
C VAL A 186 -1.63 12.03 3.06
N PHE A 187 -0.63 11.61 3.81
CA PHE A 187 -0.82 10.74 4.98
C PHE A 187 0.26 10.98 6.06
N PRO A 188 0.00 10.68 7.34
CA PRO A 188 0.99 10.83 8.40
C PRO A 188 2.26 10.00 8.17
N TYR A 189 3.41 10.49 8.64
CA TYR A 189 4.62 9.66 8.68
C TYR A 189 4.38 8.33 9.40
N GLY A 190 4.91 7.24 8.85
CA GLY A 190 4.75 5.88 9.36
C GLY A 190 3.40 5.23 9.07
N TRP A 191 2.52 5.85 8.27
CA TRP A 191 1.26 5.26 7.79
C TRP A 191 1.37 4.69 6.37
N ASP A 192 2.59 4.52 5.87
CA ASP A 192 2.89 3.64 4.75
C ASP A 192 2.89 2.16 5.21
N LYS A 193 3.31 1.24 4.33
CA LYS A 193 3.29 -0.20 4.62
C LYS A 193 4.10 -0.59 5.85
N THR A 194 5.04 0.23 6.33
CA THR A 194 5.75 -0.01 7.60
C THR A 194 4.81 -0.05 8.81
N TYR A 195 3.60 0.52 8.71
CA TYR A 195 2.62 0.51 9.79
C TYR A 195 2.29 -0.92 10.24
N CYS A 196 2.23 -1.89 9.33
CA CYS A 196 1.92 -3.28 9.69
C CYS A 196 2.94 -3.91 10.66
N LEU A 197 4.18 -3.44 10.65
CA LEU A 197 5.27 -4.02 11.45
C LEU A 197 5.01 -3.92 12.96
N GLN A 198 4.23 -2.93 13.41
CA GLN A 198 3.88 -2.81 14.83
C GLN A 198 3.04 -3.98 15.35
N PHE A 199 2.38 -4.72 14.47
CA PHE A 199 1.57 -5.90 14.80
C PHE A 199 2.35 -7.21 14.64
N LEU A 200 3.60 -7.15 14.15
CA LEU A 200 4.49 -8.29 13.92
C LEU A 200 5.66 -8.36 14.92
N ASN A 201 5.60 -7.61 16.03
CA ASN A 201 6.67 -7.55 17.04
C ASN A 201 6.99 -8.89 17.73
N ASN A 202 6.11 -9.89 17.61
CA ASN A 202 6.35 -11.24 18.14
C ASN A 202 7.31 -12.07 17.27
N PHE A 203 7.69 -11.56 16.10
CA PHE A 203 8.64 -12.20 15.19
C PHE A 203 10.02 -11.53 15.29
N HIS A 204 11.07 -12.35 15.39
CA HIS A 204 12.46 -11.91 15.38
C HIS A 204 12.93 -11.54 13.98
N THR A 205 12.41 -12.23 12.96
CA THR A 205 12.80 -12.04 11.56
C THR A 205 11.56 -11.89 10.69
N ILE A 206 11.50 -10.82 9.91
CA ILE A 206 10.43 -10.57 8.94
C ILE A 206 11.06 -10.57 7.54
N HIS A 207 10.77 -11.59 6.73
CA HIS A 207 11.20 -11.61 5.33
C HIS A 207 10.11 -10.98 4.48
N PHE A 208 10.40 -9.82 3.87
CA PHE A 208 9.42 -9.07 3.10
C PHE A 208 9.67 -9.18 1.59
N PHE A 209 8.65 -9.53 0.81
CA PHE A 209 8.68 -9.63 -0.65
C PHE A 209 7.78 -8.55 -1.27
N GLY A 210 8.30 -7.76 -2.20
CA GLY A 210 7.55 -6.70 -2.90
C GLY A 210 8.13 -6.38 -4.27
N ASP A 211 7.30 -5.84 -5.17
CA ASP A 211 7.69 -5.52 -6.56
C ASP A 211 8.18 -4.07 -6.70
N ARG A 212 7.69 -3.15 -5.85
CA ARG A 212 7.96 -1.70 -5.94
C ARG A 212 8.89 -1.23 -4.84
N THR A 213 10.10 -1.76 -4.83
CA THR A 213 11.11 -1.49 -3.79
C THR A 213 12.12 -0.41 -4.17
N THR A 214 11.91 0.36 -5.25
CA THR A 214 12.72 1.57 -5.54
C THR A 214 12.20 2.76 -4.73
N PRO A 215 12.97 3.85 -4.51
CA PRO A 215 12.55 4.99 -3.68
C PRO A 215 11.18 5.60 -4.01
N GLU A 216 10.71 5.47 -5.25
CA GLU A 216 9.42 5.96 -5.73
C GLU A 216 8.27 4.95 -5.50
N GLY A 217 8.60 3.72 -5.13
CA GLY A 217 7.68 2.61 -4.94
C GLY A 217 7.12 2.52 -3.52
N ASN A 218 5.89 2.02 -3.41
CA ASN A 218 5.15 1.90 -2.15
C ASN A 218 5.70 0.82 -1.20
N ASP A 219 6.57 -0.06 -1.68
CA ASP A 219 7.23 -1.08 -0.85
C ASP A 219 8.56 -0.61 -0.27
N TYR A 220 9.12 0.50 -0.78
CA TYR A 220 10.47 0.95 -0.46
C TYR A 220 10.74 1.05 1.03
N HIS A 221 9.92 1.81 1.75
CA HIS A 221 10.13 2.05 3.18
C HIS A 221 10.02 0.76 4.00
N LEU A 222 9.12 -0.15 3.61
CA LEU A 222 9.01 -1.46 4.24
C LEU A 222 10.22 -2.34 3.90
N PHE A 223 10.69 -2.30 2.66
CA PHE A 223 11.85 -3.06 2.16
C PHE A 223 13.18 -2.65 2.83
N ILE A 224 13.39 -1.37 3.10
CA ILE A 224 14.60 -0.88 3.78
C ILE A 224 14.48 -0.81 5.31
N ASP A 225 13.31 -1.13 5.88
CA ASP A 225 13.12 -1.05 7.33
C ASP A 225 14.05 -2.06 8.03
N PRO A 226 14.83 -1.63 9.04
CA PRO A 226 15.79 -2.51 9.74
C PRO A 226 15.18 -3.76 10.39
N ARG A 227 13.85 -3.79 10.59
CA ARG A 227 13.12 -4.96 11.12
C ARG A 227 12.85 -6.02 10.05
N THR A 228 13.15 -5.74 8.79
CA THR A 228 12.87 -6.64 7.67
C THR A 228 14.13 -7.07 6.93
N THR A 229 14.09 -8.27 6.36
CA THR A 229 14.96 -8.67 5.26
C THR A 229 14.16 -8.55 3.97
N GLY A 230 14.45 -7.54 3.15
CA GLY A 230 13.72 -7.26 1.92
C GLY A 230 14.18 -8.09 0.72
N TYR A 231 13.22 -8.53 -0.10
CA TYR A 231 13.39 -9.25 -1.35
C TYR A 231 12.60 -8.54 -2.45
N THR A 232 13.30 -7.97 -3.43
CA THR A 232 12.65 -7.42 -4.62
C THR A 232 12.25 -8.56 -5.54
N VAL A 233 10.97 -8.64 -5.89
CA VAL A 233 10.44 -9.61 -6.85
C VAL A 233 9.99 -8.90 -8.13
N LYS A 234 9.92 -9.65 -9.24
CA LYS A 234 9.45 -9.09 -10.52
C LYS A 234 7.98 -9.40 -10.82
N ASP A 235 7.53 -10.54 -10.34
CA ASP A 235 6.22 -11.13 -10.63
C ASP A 235 5.95 -12.31 -9.65
N PRO A 236 4.76 -12.93 -9.71
CA PRO A 236 4.44 -14.13 -8.91
C PRO A 236 5.40 -15.32 -9.12
N GLU A 237 5.93 -15.52 -10.31
CA GLU A 237 6.82 -16.64 -10.58
C GLU A 237 8.18 -16.46 -9.90
N ASP A 238 8.72 -15.24 -9.95
CA ASP A 238 9.94 -14.85 -9.26
C ASP A 238 9.76 -14.91 -7.73
N THR A 239 8.60 -14.52 -7.22
CA THR A 239 8.25 -14.66 -5.80
C THR A 239 8.37 -16.11 -5.34
N MET A 240 7.77 -17.07 -6.07
CA MET A 240 7.88 -18.49 -5.74
C MET A 240 9.32 -18.98 -5.76
N LYS A 241 10.13 -18.56 -6.75
CA LYS A 241 11.55 -18.95 -6.86
C LYS A 241 12.36 -18.45 -5.67
N GLN A 242 12.19 -17.18 -5.28
CA GLN A 242 12.92 -16.59 -4.18
C GLN A 242 12.51 -17.18 -2.82
N VAL A 243 11.22 -17.44 -2.60
CA VAL A 243 10.73 -18.11 -1.38
C VAL A 243 11.31 -19.52 -1.27
N ARG A 244 11.32 -20.32 -2.36
CA ARG A 244 11.95 -21.65 -2.35
C ARG A 244 13.41 -21.60 -1.92
N LYS A 245 14.18 -20.70 -2.55
CA LYS A 245 15.60 -20.50 -2.23
C LYS A 245 15.80 -20.09 -0.76
N LEU A 246 14.95 -19.20 -0.23
CA LEU A 246 15.01 -18.82 1.18
C LEU A 246 14.75 -20.03 2.10
N LEU A 247 13.73 -20.83 1.81
CA LEU A 247 13.35 -21.99 2.63
C LEU A 247 14.40 -23.11 2.64
N GLU A 248 15.28 -23.17 1.64
CA GLU A 248 16.46 -24.07 1.62
C GLU A 248 17.56 -23.60 2.58
N THR A 249 17.62 -22.29 2.87
CA THR A 249 18.63 -21.67 3.75
C THR A 249 18.15 -21.46 5.18
N LEU A 250 16.82 -21.42 5.39
CA LEU A 250 16.20 -21.40 6.72
C LEU A 250 16.19 -22.81 7.31
#